data_AF-A0A069JCK7-F1
#
_entry.id   AF-A0A069JCK7-F1
#
_cell.length_a   1.000
_cell.length_b   1.000
_cell.length_c   1.000
_cell.angle_alpha   90.00
_cell.angle_beta   90.00
_cell.angle_gamma   90.00
#
_symmetry.space_group_name_H-M   'P 1'
#
loop_
_entity.id
_entity.type
_entity.pdbx_description
1 polymer ?
#
loop_
_entity_poly.entity_id
_entity_poly.type
_entity_poly.pdbx_seq_one_letter_code
_entity_poly.pdbx_strand_id
1 'polypeptide(L)'
;MTTQRNEELAFAVLADQVRRQILDTLATHGECNAGFISDQISTVGRTTVSTHLKALRLSGVIVERRQGRHRLFSIDPSGPANDALQFLRDVLGRALEAGSNASELPATATEDSDVASVRRRA
;
A
#
# COMPACT_ATOMS: atom_id res chain seq x y z
N MET A 1 19.70 3.09 -0.61
CA MET A 1 19.29 4.08 -1.64
C MET A 1 18.45 3.46 -2.75
N THR A 2 18.68 2.21 -3.16
CA THR A 2 17.88 1.52 -4.20
C THR A 2 16.43 1.28 -3.80
N THR A 3 16.16 0.95 -2.53
CA THR A 3 14.80 0.68 -2.01
C THR A 3 13.87 1.90 -2.13
N GLN A 4 14.36 3.10 -1.78
CA GLN A 4 13.58 4.34 -1.86
C GLN A 4 13.05 4.62 -3.29
N ARG A 5 13.92 4.46 -4.30
CA ARG A 5 13.54 4.69 -5.70
C ARG A 5 12.58 3.62 -6.22
N ASN A 6 12.70 2.39 -5.72
CA ASN A 6 11.78 1.30 -6.05
C ASN A 6 10.39 1.56 -5.47
N GLU A 7 10.30 1.99 -4.21
CA GLU A 7 9.04 2.36 -3.54
C GLU A 7 8.31 3.49 -4.28
N GLU A 8 9.03 4.56 -4.67
CA GLU A 8 8.46 5.69 -5.42
C GLU A 8 7.78 5.22 -6.72
N LEU A 9 8.44 4.34 -7.48
CA LEU A 9 7.89 3.78 -8.71
C LEU A 9 6.67 2.89 -8.42
N ALA A 10 6.70 2.10 -7.34
CA ALA A 10 5.58 1.28 -6.92
C ALA A 10 4.35 2.14 -6.56
N PHE A 11 4.51 3.15 -5.71
CA PHE A 11 3.41 4.06 -5.35
C PHE A 11 2.85 4.79 -6.57
N ALA A 12 3.71 5.29 -7.45
CA ALA A 12 3.28 5.98 -8.67
C ALA A 12 2.44 5.06 -9.58
N VAL A 13 2.83 3.79 -9.75
CA VAL A 13 2.01 2.87 -10.55
C VAL A 13 0.75 2.40 -9.81
N LEU A 14 0.78 2.24 -8.49
CA LEU A 14 -0.40 1.79 -7.74
C LEU A 14 -1.47 2.88 -7.57
N ALA A 15 -1.14 4.15 -7.79
CA ALA A 15 -2.07 5.27 -7.67
C ALA A 15 -3.23 5.26 -8.70
N ASP A 16 -3.08 4.54 -9.82
CA ASP A 16 -4.07 4.49 -10.90
C ASP A 16 -5.04 3.33 -10.76
N GLN A 17 -6.33 3.62 -10.94
CA GLN A 17 -7.41 2.64 -10.77
C GLN A 17 -7.33 1.47 -11.75
N VAL A 18 -7.03 1.73 -13.02
CA VAL A 18 -6.96 0.67 -14.05
C VAL A 18 -5.76 -0.22 -13.79
N ARG A 19 -4.62 0.35 -13.37
CA ARG A 19 -3.46 -0.46 -12.96
C ARG A 19 -3.78 -1.36 -11.76
N ARG A 20 -4.55 -0.88 -10.78
CA ARG A 20 -5.04 -1.75 -9.68
C ARG A 20 -5.97 -2.85 -10.17
N GLN A 21 -6.86 -2.58 -11.14
CA GLN A 21 -7.72 -3.61 -11.75
C GLN A 21 -6.92 -4.69 -12.49
N ILE A 22 -5.86 -4.30 -13.21
CA ILE A 22 -4.94 -5.24 -13.85
C ILE A 22 -4.29 -6.15 -12.80
N LEU A 23 -3.78 -5.57 -11.72
CA LEU A 23 -3.14 -6.34 -10.66
C LEU A 23 -4.12 -7.28 -9.97
N ASP A 24 -5.35 -6.84 -9.71
CA ASP A 24 -6.41 -7.68 -9.15
C ASP A 24 -6.76 -8.87 -10.06
N THR A 25 -6.81 -8.63 -11.38
CA THR A 25 -7.01 -9.68 -12.39
C THR A 25 -5.87 -10.71 -12.34
N LEU A 26 -4.63 -10.24 -12.27
CA LEU A 26 -3.45 -11.12 -12.17
C LEU A 26 -3.39 -11.87 -10.83
N ALA A 27 -3.81 -11.25 -9.74
CA ALA A 27 -3.88 -11.91 -8.43
C ALA A 27 -4.94 -13.03 -8.41
N THR A 28 -6.06 -12.82 -9.10
CA THR A 28 -7.18 -13.77 -9.15
C THR A 28 -6.91 -14.94 -10.10
N HIS A 29 -6.35 -14.67 -11.28
CA HIS A 29 -6.19 -15.67 -12.34
C HIS A 29 -4.75 -16.19 -12.49
N GLY A 30 -3.80 -15.61 -11.77
CA GLY A 30 -2.38 -15.92 -11.91
C GLY A 30 -1.80 -15.33 -13.20
N GLU A 31 -0.96 -16.12 -13.87
CA GLU A 31 -0.25 -15.68 -15.07
C GLU A 31 -1.21 -15.58 -16.28
N CYS A 32 -1.38 -14.38 -16.84
CA CYS A 32 -2.35 -14.10 -17.90
C CYS A 32 -1.73 -13.39 -19.11
N ASN A 33 -2.30 -13.56 -20.30
CA ASN A 33 -1.89 -12.80 -21.48
C ASN A 33 -2.60 -11.43 -21.55
N ALA A 34 -2.04 -10.48 -22.31
CA ALA A 34 -2.61 -9.13 -22.46
C ALA A 34 -4.03 -9.10 -23.05
N GLY A 35 -4.39 -10.08 -23.88
CA GLY A 35 -5.74 -10.20 -24.44
C GLY A 35 -6.75 -10.52 -23.35
N PHE A 36 -6.49 -11.56 -22.56
CA PHE A 36 -7.31 -11.93 -21.42
C PHE A 36 -7.46 -10.79 -20.42
N ILE A 37 -6.36 -10.13 -20.04
CA ILE A 37 -6.40 -8.97 -19.14
C ILE A 37 -7.28 -7.86 -19.72
N SER A 38 -7.16 -7.59 -21.02
CA SER A 38 -7.99 -6.56 -21.65
C SER A 38 -9.46 -6.92 -21.74
N ASP A 39 -9.80 -8.19 -21.88
CA ASP A 39 -11.20 -8.63 -21.95
C ASP A 39 -11.87 -8.54 -20.56
N GLN A 40 -11.10 -8.64 -19.47
CA GLN A 40 -11.58 -8.45 -18.09
C GLN A 40 -11.79 -6.98 -17.70
N ILE A 41 -11.22 -6.03 -18.44
CA ILE A 41 -11.25 -4.60 -18.11
C ILE A 41 -12.12 -3.87 -19.12
N SER A 42 -13.38 -3.66 -18.78
CA SER A 42 -14.36 -2.98 -19.65
C SER A 42 -14.25 -1.45 -19.63
N THR A 43 -13.54 -0.88 -18.66
CA THR A 43 -13.44 0.57 -18.45
C THR A 43 -12.52 1.26 -19.47
N VAL A 44 -11.59 0.53 -20.09
CA VAL A 44 -10.62 1.06 -21.04
C VAL A 44 -10.36 0.10 -22.21
N GLY A 45 -9.87 0.63 -23.33
CA GLY A 45 -9.52 -0.19 -24.50
C GLY A 45 -8.15 -0.88 -24.42
N ARG A 46 -7.92 -1.85 -25.33
CA ARG A 46 -6.68 -2.65 -25.47
C ARG A 46 -5.39 -1.83 -25.52
N THR A 47 -5.39 -0.69 -26.19
CA THR A 47 -4.23 0.22 -26.29
C THR A 47 -3.83 0.79 -24.93
N THR A 48 -4.83 1.20 -24.15
CA THR A 48 -4.64 1.74 -22.80
C THR A 48 -4.15 0.65 -21.84
N VAL A 49 -4.75 -0.55 -21.91
CA VAL A 49 -4.30 -1.72 -21.13
C VAL A 49 -2.84 -2.05 -21.44
N SER A 50 -2.44 -2.06 -22.72
CA SER A 50 -1.06 -2.33 -23.12
C SER A 50 -0.08 -1.28 -22.57
N THR A 51 -0.50 -0.02 -22.54
CA THR A 51 0.30 1.08 -21.96
C THR A 51 0.46 0.91 -20.46
N HIS A 52 -0.60 0.53 -19.75
CA HIS A 52 -0.55 0.25 -18.32
C HIS A 52 0.30 -0.96 -17.98
N LEU A 53 0.19 -2.05 -18.76
CA LEU A 53 1.07 -3.23 -18.62
C LEU A 53 2.54 -2.85 -18.80
N LYS A 54 2.85 -2.00 -19.79
CA LYS A 54 4.21 -1.48 -19.96
C LYS A 54 4.69 -0.70 -18.74
N ALA A 55 3.86 0.20 -18.19
CA ALA A 55 4.21 0.98 -17.00
C ALA A 55 4.47 0.09 -15.78
N LEU A 56 3.57 -0.87 -15.51
CA LEU A 56 3.71 -1.84 -14.42
C LEU A 56 4.96 -2.72 -14.57
N ARG A 57 5.31 -3.09 -15.81
CA ARG A 57 6.52 -3.87 -16.10
C ARG A 57 7.78 -3.06 -15.86
N LEU A 58 7.78 -1.79 -16.28
CA LEU A 58 8.93 -0.89 -16.09
C LEU A 58 9.17 -0.56 -14.61
N SER A 59 8.13 -0.55 -13.78
CA SER A 59 8.26 -0.40 -12.33
C SER A 59 8.65 -1.70 -11.61
N GLY A 60 8.72 -2.84 -12.30
CA GLY A 60 9.04 -4.14 -11.70
C GLY A 60 7.93 -4.73 -10.82
N VAL A 61 6.72 -4.16 -10.84
CA VAL A 61 5.58 -4.70 -10.06
C VAL A 61 5.02 -5.97 -10.72
N ILE A 62 5.17 -6.08 -12.03
CA ILE A 62 4.86 -7.29 -12.79
C ILE A 62 6.07 -7.75 -13.58
N VAL A 63 6.12 -9.04 -13.85
CA VAL A 63 7.08 -9.65 -14.77
C VAL A 63 6.38 -10.10 -16.05
N GLU A 64 7.16 -10.22 -17.11
CA GLU A 64 6.71 -10.70 -18.42
C GLU A 64 7.51 -11.93 -18.81
N ARG A 65 6.81 -13.01 -19.17
CA ARG A 65 7.39 -14.24 -19.70
C ARG A 65 6.84 -14.53 -21.09
N ARG A 66 7.68 -15.03 -21.99
CA ARG A 66 7.24 -15.43 -23.34
C ARG A 66 6.87 -16.91 -23.35
N GLN A 67 5.68 -17.22 -23.86
CA GLN A 67 5.23 -18.59 -24.14
C GLN A 67 4.79 -18.67 -25.60
N GLY A 68 5.71 -19.13 -26.45
CA GLY A 68 5.51 -19.15 -27.90
C GLY A 68 5.24 -17.75 -28.46
N ARG A 69 4.05 -17.55 -29.04
CA ARG A 69 3.61 -16.25 -29.61
C ARG A 69 2.98 -15.32 -28.57
N HIS A 70 2.67 -15.82 -27.38
CA HIS A 70 2.00 -15.05 -26.34
C HIS A 70 3.01 -14.48 -25.34
N ARG A 71 2.68 -13.29 -24.84
CA ARG A 71 3.34 -12.67 -23.69
C ARG A 71 2.41 -12.86 -22.50
N LEU A 72 2.95 -13.45 -21.46
CA LEU A 72 2.28 -13.73 -20.22
C LEU A 72 2.82 -12.79 -19.13
N PHE A 73 1.91 -12.30 -18.30
CA PHE A 73 2.20 -11.35 -17.23
C PHE A 73 1.78 -11.97 -15.90
N SER A 74 2.58 -11.74 -14.87
CA SER A 74 2.28 -12.12 -13.49
C SER A 74 2.82 -11.06 -12.54
N ILE A 75 2.26 -11.00 -11.34
CA ILE A 75 2.79 -10.14 -10.26
C ILE A 75 4.17 -10.66 -9.85
N ASP A 76 5.10 -9.75 -9.54
CA ASP A 76 6.37 -10.09 -8.90
C ASP A 76 6.24 -9.93 -7.37
N PRO A 77 6.18 -11.04 -6.59
CA PRO A 77 6.06 -10.96 -5.14
C PRO A 77 7.31 -10.38 -4.46
N SER A 78 8.46 -10.40 -5.13
CA SER A 78 9.72 -9.84 -4.63
C SER A 78 10.03 -8.47 -5.23
N GLY A 79 9.11 -7.93 -6.04
CA GLY A 79 9.27 -6.65 -6.71
C GLY A 79 8.99 -5.45 -5.80
N PRO A 80 9.11 -4.22 -6.34
CA PRO A 80 8.95 -2.98 -5.57
C PRO A 80 7.62 -2.79 -4.86
N ALA A 81 6.56 -3.48 -5.29
CA ALA A 81 5.28 -3.47 -4.57
C ALA A 81 5.39 -4.09 -3.16
N ASN A 82 6.27 -5.08 -2.97
CA ASN A 82 6.52 -5.65 -1.65
C ASN A 82 7.25 -4.65 -0.76
N ASP A 83 8.26 -3.94 -1.27
CA ASP A 83 8.96 -2.89 -0.52
C ASP A 83 7.98 -1.80 -0.04
N ALA A 84 7.12 -1.32 -0.95
CA ALA A 84 6.06 -0.36 -0.63
C ALA A 84 5.08 -0.89 0.43
N LEU A 85 4.71 -2.17 0.37
CA LEU A 85 3.86 -2.81 1.38
C LEU A 85 4.54 -2.85 2.75
N GLN A 86 5.82 -3.23 2.83
CA GLN A 86 6.54 -3.26 4.11
C GLN A 86 6.63 -1.86 4.72
N PHE A 87 6.95 -0.85 3.90
CA PHE A 87 6.94 0.55 4.35
C PHE A 87 5.59 0.95 4.95
N LEU A 88 4.48 0.66 4.27
CA LEU A 88 3.13 0.97 4.77
C LEU A 88 2.83 0.24 6.08
N ARG A 89 3.20 -1.03 6.20
CA ARG A 89 3.03 -1.82 7.43
C ARG A 89 3.82 -1.22 8.60
N ASP A 90 5.07 -0.82 8.36
CA ASP A 90 5.93 -0.23 9.39
C ASP A 90 5.44 1.14 9.85
N VAL A 91 4.94 1.96 8.93
CA VAL A 91 4.33 3.27 9.26
C VAL A 91 3.06 3.08 10.09
N LEU A 92 2.15 2.21 9.66
CA LEU A 92 0.91 1.95 10.37
C LEU A 92 1.14 1.28 11.73
N GLY A 93 2.11 0.36 11.82
CA GLY A 93 2.50 -0.28 13.08
C GLY A 93 2.93 0.75 14.11
N ARG A 94 3.82 1.68 13.75
CA ARG A 94 4.24 2.77 14.66
C ARG A 94 3.08 3.67 15.08
N ALA A 95 2.16 3.98 14.18
CA ALA A 95 0.99 4.81 14.49
C ALA A 95 0.04 4.12 15.49
N LEU A 96 -0.15 2.81 15.36
CA LEU A 96 -0.98 2.01 16.28
C LEU A 96 -0.33 1.92 17.66
N GLU A 97 0.99 1.65 17.74
CA GLU A 97 1.71 1.63 19.02
C GLU A 97 1.69 2.99 19.74
N ALA A 98 1.81 4.09 19.00
CA ALA A 98 1.69 5.43 19.57
C ALA A 98 0.27 5.70 20.12
N GLY A 99 -0.76 5.20 19.44
CA GLY A 99 -2.15 5.27 19.89
C GLY A 99 -2.40 4.43 21.16
N SER A 100 -1.79 3.25 21.26
CA SER A 100 -1.87 2.37 22.43
C SER A 100 -1.16 2.98 23.65
N ASN A 101 0.04 3.52 23.49
CA ASN A 101 0.78 4.20 24.58
C ASN A 101 0.09 5.49 25.05
N ALA A 102 -0.67 6.16 24.18
CA ALA A 102 -1.51 7.30 24.57
C ALA A 102 -2.75 6.88 25.40
N SER A 103 -3.16 5.60 25.33
CA SER A 103 -4.24 5.05 26.15
C SER A 103 -3.79 4.59 27.54
N GLU A 104 -2.48 4.50 27.79
CA GLU A 104 -1.88 4.20 29.11
C GLU A 104 -1.36 5.47 29.80
N LEU A 105 -2.10 6.59 29.71
CA LEU A 105 -1.82 7.69 30.63
C LEU A 105 -2.21 7.27 32.05
N PRO A 106 -1.34 7.45 33.08
CA PRO A 106 -1.68 7.09 34.44
C PRO A 106 -2.78 8.03 34.94
N ALA A 107 -3.88 7.44 35.41
CA ALA A 107 -4.87 8.12 36.25
C ALA A 107 -4.29 8.43 37.64
N THR A 108 -3.19 9.20 37.73
CA THR A 108 -2.62 9.64 39.01
C THR A 108 -2.22 11.10 38.94
N ALA A 109 -3.18 11.98 39.22
CA ALA A 109 -3.00 13.20 40.00
C ALA A 109 -4.38 13.67 40.49
N THR A 110 -5.03 12.83 41.28
CA THR A 110 -6.11 13.27 42.16
C THR A 110 -5.49 14.07 43.29
N GLU A 111 -5.81 15.37 43.29
CA GLU A 111 -6.02 16.21 44.46
C GLU A 111 -4.88 16.26 45.48
N ASP A 112 -4.04 17.28 45.34
CA ASP A 112 -3.50 17.96 46.51
C ASP A 112 -3.74 19.47 46.34
N SER A 113 -4.92 19.92 46.78
CA SER A 113 -5.14 21.30 47.18
C SER A 113 -6.03 21.30 48.42
N ASP A 114 -5.50 20.68 49.47
CA ASP A 114 -5.80 21.15 50.82
C ASP A 114 -5.10 22.51 51.05
N VAL A 115 -5.63 23.27 52.01
CA VAL A 115 -5.23 24.62 52.45
C VAL A 115 -5.88 25.82 51.74
N ALA A 116 -7.16 26.07 52.09
CA ALA A 116 -7.59 27.39 52.59
C ALA A 116 -8.97 27.34 53.27
N SER A 117 -9.16 26.44 54.22
CA SER A 117 -10.28 26.51 55.17
C SER A 117 -9.82 27.05 56.53
N VAL A 118 -9.53 28.36 56.61
CA VAL A 118 -9.42 29.03 57.91
C VAL A 118 -10.71 29.81 58.16
N ARG A 119 -11.67 29.11 58.78
CA ARG A 119 -12.69 29.74 59.62
C ARG A 119 -12.05 30.10 60.97
N ARG A 120 -12.23 31.35 61.43
CA ARG A 120 -12.58 31.77 62.80
C ARG A 120 -12.46 33.31 62.89
N ARG A 121 -13.58 34.02 63.02
CA ARG A 121 -14.12 34.55 64.30
C ARG A 121 -13.23 35.62 64.94
N ALA A 122 -13.66 36.88 64.83
CA ALA A 122 -13.91 37.81 65.94
C ALA A 122 -14.67 39.01 65.40
#